data_AF-A0A1E7J1Q4-F1
#
_entry.id   AF-A0A1E7J1Q4-F1
#
_cell.length_a   1.000
_cell.length_b   1.000
_cell.length_c   1.000
_cell.angle_alpha   90.00
_cell.angle_beta   90.00
_cell.angle_gamma   90.00
#
_symmetry.space_group_name_H-M   'P 1'
#
loop_
_entity.id
_entity.type
_entity.pdbx_description
1 polymer ?
#
loop_
_entity_poly.entity_id
_entity_poly.type
_entity_poly.pdbx_seq_one_letter_code
_entity_poly.pdbx_strand_id
1 'polypeptide(L)'
;MPHRRKLRSGFTTGTAAAVSAKAAMMLLVEGKAPDSVRLTLPRGDTLKVPINGSRFVGGKAECTVIKDAGDDPDVTHRAVIGARVWMVDNVQGSNEVFMMAGEGVGIVTKPGLEVGVGKPAINPVPREMIRAAVREVLGSSPGRQSKDLFVEIFVPEGVEIAKKTMNARLGIVGGISILGTTGIVRPLSHEAYRATIRSALSVARATGLRNIVLTTGRRSERFAQALFNENPEEAFVQIGDYFGFSVEASIKQGLEDIVLAVFFGKAIKIAQGFHYTHAAKAQMSMERLAGWTLEATGESGLARQIRDANTARQALGLVRNDYPAVVSVVGKMMLHSARNLAGTHSSVGGVIFDYDGQVLFESVKT
;
A
#
# COMPACT_ATOMS: atom_id res chain seq x y z
N MET A 1 -29.93 18.74 -0.48
CA MET A 1 -28.78 17.83 -0.69
C MET A 1 -27.51 18.67 -0.64
N PRO A 2 -26.63 18.56 0.36
CA PRO A 2 -25.39 19.32 0.32
C PRO A 2 -24.55 18.79 -0.85
N HIS A 3 -24.15 19.68 -1.75
CA HIS A 3 -23.26 19.37 -2.87
C HIS A 3 -21.99 18.70 -2.32
N ARG A 4 -21.82 17.39 -2.53
CA ARG A 4 -20.54 16.72 -2.25
C ARG A 4 -19.51 17.34 -3.19
N ARG A 5 -18.65 18.20 -2.64
CA ARG A 5 -17.50 18.77 -3.36
C ARG A 5 -16.69 17.61 -3.96
N LYS A 6 -16.52 17.62 -5.29
CA LYS A 6 -15.71 16.62 -5.99
C LYS A 6 -14.26 16.79 -5.53
N LEU A 7 -13.71 15.76 -4.89
CA LEU A 7 -12.34 15.79 -4.38
C LEU A 7 -11.33 15.95 -5.53
N ARG A 8 -10.33 16.80 -5.33
CA ARG A 8 -9.30 17.11 -6.33
C ARG A 8 -8.32 15.95 -6.45
N SER A 9 -8.05 15.51 -7.68
CA SER A 9 -6.98 14.55 -7.96
C SER A 9 -5.62 15.26 -8.03
N GLY A 10 -4.56 14.50 -7.74
CA GLY A 10 -3.18 14.95 -7.85
C GLY A 10 -2.36 14.09 -8.81
N PHE A 11 -1.04 14.10 -8.67
CA PHE A 11 -0.12 13.28 -9.44
C PHE A 11 0.84 12.51 -8.54
N THR A 12 1.34 11.39 -9.05
CA THR A 12 2.13 10.42 -8.27
C THR A 12 3.58 10.86 -8.09
N THR A 13 4.32 10.18 -7.20
CA THR A 13 5.77 10.38 -7.08
C THR A 13 6.49 10.06 -8.40
N GLY A 14 6.01 9.05 -9.15
CA GLY A 14 6.49 8.74 -10.49
C GLY A 14 6.32 9.88 -11.51
N THR A 15 5.17 10.55 -11.52
CA THR A 15 4.94 11.73 -12.38
C THR A 15 5.87 12.87 -11.98
N ALA A 16 6.00 13.16 -10.68
CA ALA A 16 6.91 14.21 -10.21
C ALA A 16 8.37 13.96 -10.61
N ALA A 17 8.83 12.70 -10.49
CA ALA A 17 10.16 12.28 -10.90
C ALA A 17 10.38 12.40 -12.42
N ALA A 18 9.41 11.96 -13.24
CA ALA A 18 9.49 12.05 -14.70
C ALA A 18 9.48 13.51 -15.19
N VAL A 19 8.64 14.38 -14.60
CA VAL A 19 8.64 15.82 -14.87
C VAL A 19 9.98 16.45 -14.52
N SER A 20 10.52 16.12 -13.33
CA SER A 20 11.82 16.62 -12.89
C SER A 20 12.95 16.19 -13.83
N ALA A 21 12.96 14.92 -14.24
CA ALA A 21 13.95 14.39 -15.18
C ALA A 21 13.85 15.06 -16.55
N LYS A 22 12.64 15.30 -17.07
CA LYS A 22 12.44 16.01 -18.33
C LYS A 22 12.94 17.44 -18.26
N ALA A 23 12.59 18.18 -17.21
CA ALA A 23 13.06 19.56 -17.02
C ALA A 23 14.58 19.63 -16.87
N ALA A 24 15.19 18.69 -16.13
CA ALA A 24 16.64 18.61 -15.97
C ALA A 24 17.31 18.28 -17.31
N MET A 25 16.73 17.40 -18.12
CA MET A 25 17.24 17.10 -19.45
C MET A 25 17.15 18.31 -20.38
N MET A 26 16.04 19.08 -20.34
CA MET A 26 15.92 20.32 -21.10
C MET A 26 16.97 21.35 -20.67
N LEU A 27 17.16 21.53 -19.35
CA LEU A 27 18.23 22.39 -18.83
C LEU A 27 19.62 21.94 -19.32
N LEU A 28 19.91 20.64 -19.29
CA LEU A 28 21.18 20.08 -19.75
C LEU A 28 21.41 20.32 -21.25
N VAL A 29 20.35 20.24 -22.05
CA VAL A 29 20.47 20.29 -23.51
C VAL A 29 20.40 21.71 -24.06
N GLU A 30 19.43 22.48 -23.59
CA GLU A 30 19.07 23.81 -24.08
C GLU A 30 19.72 24.92 -23.26
N GLY A 31 20.31 24.60 -22.10
CA GLY A 31 20.92 25.57 -21.19
C GLY A 31 19.92 26.34 -20.33
N LYS A 32 18.61 26.08 -20.48
CA LYS A 32 17.54 26.73 -19.73
C LYS A 32 16.46 25.72 -19.32
N ALA A 33 16.06 25.76 -18.06
CA ALA A 33 14.91 24.98 -17.58
C ALA A 33 13.59 25.72 -17.91
N PRO A 34 12.52 25.01 -18.25
CA PRO A 34 11.21 25.63 -18.43
C PRO A 34 10.53 25.92 -17.08
N ASP A 35 9.63 26.91 -17.04
CA ASP A 35 8.80 27.18 -15.85
C ASP A 35 7.80 26.04 -15.56
N SER A 36 7.46 25.25 -16.59
CA SER A 36 6.58 24.10 -16.47
C SER A 36 6.83 23.10 -17.60
N VAL A 37 6.58 21.82 -17.32
CA VAL A 37 6.75 20.72 -18.28
C VAL A 37 5.40 20.07 -18.54
N ARG A 38 5.14 19.76 -19.80
CA ARG A 38 4.07 18.83 -20.21
C ARG A 38 4.63 17.41 -20.25
N LEU A 39 3.96 16.49 -19.55
CA LEU A 39 4.29 15.07 -19.52
C LEU A 39 3.09 14.25 -20.01
N THR A 40 3.33 13.31 -20.91
CA THR A 40 2.35 12.29 -21.28
C THR A 40 2.34 11.18 -20.23
N LEU A 41 1.16 10.90 -19.69
CA LEU A 41 0.93 9.87 -18.68
C LEU A 41 0.72 8.49 -19.34
N PRO A 42 0.82 7.38 -18.59
CA PRO A 42 0.67 6.03 -19.14
C PRO A 42 -0.63 5.77 -19.92
N ARG A 43 -1.70 6.53 -19.66
CA ARG A 43 -2.99 6.41 -20.34
C ARG A 43 -3.15 7.34 -21.56
N GLY A 44 -2.09 8.06 -21.94
CA GLY A 44 -2.10 9.00 -23.07
C GLY A 44 -2.50 10.44 -22.71
N ASP A 45 -3.15 10.64 -21.56
CA ASP A 45 -3.46 11.98 -21.04
C ASP A 45 -2.17 12.80 -20.85
N THR A 46 -2.25 14.12 -21.01
CA THR A 46 -1.11 15.01 -20.72
C THR A 46 -1.35 15.81 -19.46
N LEU A 47 -0.30 15.99 -18.67
CA LEU A 47 -0.30 16.81 -17.46
C LEU A 47 0.75 17.89 -17.57
N LYS A 48 0.37 19.14 -17.29
CA LYS A 48 1.29 20.27 -17.17
C LYS A 48 1.63 20.50 -15.70
N VAL A 49 2.92 20.44 -15.36
CA VAL A 49 3.40 20.54 -13.97
C VAL A 49 4.44 21.67 -13.87
N PRO A 50 4.30 22.60 -12.92
CA PRO A 50 5.27 23.67 -12.70
C PRO A 50 6.59 23.12 -12.13
N ILE A 51 7.71 23.70 -12.53
CA ILE A 51 9.03 23.38 -11.99
C ILE A 51 9.26 24.25 -10.75
N ASN A 52 9.70 23.61 -9.66
CA ASN A 52 9.94 24.28 -8.38
C ASN A 52 11.31 24.95 -8.32
N GLY A 53 12.33 24.32 -8.91
CA GLY A 53 13.69 24.85 -8.92
C GLY A 53 14.54 24.14 -9.95
N SER A 54 15.56 24.84 -10.45
CA SER A 54 16.50 24.33 -11.43
C SER A 54 17.89 24.90 -11.19
N ARG A 55 18.94 24.10 -11.42
CA ARG A 55 20.35 24.52 -11.28
C ARG A 55 21.29 23.53 -11.95
N PHE A 56 22.52 23.96 -12.22
CA PHE A 56 23.63 23.05 -12.49
C PHE A 56 24.40 22.77 -11.19
N VAL A 57 24.69 21.49 -10.91
CA VAL A 57 25.47 21.06 -9.75
C VAL A 57 26.51 20.05 -10.22
N GLY A 58 27.80 20.40 -10.13
CA GLY A 58 28.90 19.50 -10.48
C GLY A 58 28.81 18.95 -11.91
N GLY A 59 28.45 19.78 -12.89
CA GLY A 59 28.27 19.38 -14.29
C GLY A 59 26.98 18.60 -14.58
N LYS A 60 26.10 18.42 -13.60
CA LYS A 60 24.79 17.76 -13.74
C LYS A 60 23.68 18.81 -13.75
N ALA A 61 22.69 18.64 -14.60
CA ALA A 61 21.49 19.47 -14.55
C ALA A 61 20.53 18.89 -13.48
N GLU A 62 20.03 19.74 -12.60
CA GLU A 62 19.11 19.35 -11.54
C GLU A 62 17.83 20.17 -11.65
N CYS A 63 16.68 19.49 -11.61
CA CYS A 63 15.37 20.13 -11.51
C CYS A 63 14.52 19.43 -10.45
N THR A 64 13.60 20.19 -9.84
CA THR A 64 12.70 19.69 -8.80
C THR A 64 11.25 20.08 -9.05
N VAL A 65 10.34 19.29 -8.49
CA VAL A 65 8.88 19.49 -8.50
C VAL A 65 8.36 19.29 -7.08
N ILE A 66 7.38 20.10 -6.67
CA ILE A 66 6.60 19.84 -5.45
C ILE A 66 5.43 18.92 -5.83
N LYS A 67 5.34 17.74 -5.21
CA LYS A 67 4.24 16.81 -5.48
C LYS A 67 2.91 17.35 -4.95
N ASP A 68 1.89 17.43 -5.81
CA ASP A 68 0.50 17.69 -5.40
C ASP A 68 -0.30 16.38 -5.46
N ALA A 69 -0.70 15.88 -4.30
CA ALA A 69 -1.57 14.69 -4.17
C ALA A 69 -3.09 15.01 -4.29
N GLY A 70 -3.45 16.26 -4.54
CA GLY A 70 -4.84 16.70 -4.51
C GLY A 70 -5.38 16.68 -3.09
N ASP A 71 -6.58 16.13 -2.91
CA ASP A 71 -7.23 15.98 -1.59
C ASP A 71 -7.03 14.56 -0.99
N ASP A 72 -6.11 13.76 -1.55
CA ASP A 72 -5.73 12.47 -0.97
C ASP A 72 -4.86 12.68 0.28
N PRO A 73 -5.10 11.99 1.41
CA PRO A 73 -4.24 12.03 2.60
C PRO A 73 -2.93 11.23 2.39
N ASP A 74 -2.20 11.58 1.34
CA ASP A 74 -0.94 10.96 0.93
C ASP A 74 0.23 11.57 1.73
N VAL A 75 1.01 10.73 2.41
CA VAL A 75 2.16 11.16 3.21
C VAL A 75 3.28 11.81 2.41
N THR A 76 3.29 11.64 1.08
CA THR A 76 4.23 12.26 0.15
C THR A 76 3.68 13.55 -0.47
N HIS A 77 2.49 14.01 -0.08
CA HIS A 77 1.95 15.31 -0.50
C HIS A 77 2.92 16.44 -0.10
N ARG A 78 3.17 17.38 -1.01
CA ARG A 78 4.12 18.50 -0.91
C ARG A 78 5.60 18.12 -0.78
N ALA A 79 5.95 16.84 -0.89
CA ALA A 79 7.35 16.44 -0.96
C ALA A 79 8.02 17.06 -2.21
N VAL A 80 9.23 17.58 -2.02
CA VAL A 80 10.11 17.95 -3.12
C VAL A 80 10.68 16.67 -3.71
N ILE A 81 10.47 16.48 -5.01
CA ILE A 81 11.01 15.34 -5.76
C ILE A 81 11.84 15.93 -6.89
N GLY A 82 13.06 15.43 -7.06
CA GLY A 82 14.00 15.96 -8.02
C GLY A 82 14.68 14.89 -8.85
N ALA A 83 15.32 15.35 -9.92
CA ALA A 83 16.18 14.53 -10.76
C ALA A 83 17.46 15.29 -11.09
N ARG A 84 18.60 14.59 -11.03
CA ARG A 84 19.87 15.03 -11.59
C ARG A 84 20.14 14.23 -12.85
N VAL A 85 20.42 14.93 -13.95
CA VAL A 85 20.66 14.34 -15.27
C VAL A 85 22.02 14.77 -15.80
N TRP A 86 22.77 13.81 -16.31
CA TRP A 86 24.01 14.05 -17.04
C TRP A 86 24.19 13.02 -18.14
N MET A 87 25.07 13.33 -19.08
CA MET A 87 25.40 12.46 -20.21
C MET A 87 26.88 12.11 -20.18
N VAL A 88 27.19 10.88 -20.58
CA VAL A 88 28.57 10.41 -20.77
C VAL A 88 28.70 9.91 -22.21
N ASP A 89 29.83 10.22 -22.85
CA ASP A 89 30.11 9.75 -24.19
C ASP A 89 30.22 8.23 -24.21
N ASN A 90 29.53 7.59 -25.16
CA ASN A 90 29.53 6.14 -25.26
C ASN A 90 30.27 5.67 -26.52
N VAL A 91 31.40 4.99 -26.30
CA VAL A 91 32.29 4.47 -27.35
C VAL A 91 31.66 3.30 -28.13
N GLN A 92 30.65 2.63 -27.56
CA GLN A 92 29.94 1.49 -28.16
C GLN A 92 28.62 1.87 -28.85
N GLY A 93 28.25 3.15 -28.83
CA GLY A 93 27.08 3.66 -29.55
C GLY A 93 25.71 3.32 -28.94
N SER A 94 25.63 2.83 -27.69
CA SER A 94 24.33 2.68 -27.02
C SER A 94 23.78 4.02 -26.51
N ASN A 95 22.46 4.10 -26.35
CA ASN A 95 21.72 5.25 -25.81
C ASN A 95 20.93 4.80 -24.57
N GLU A 96 21.65 4.20 -23.62
CA GLU A 96 21.04 3.63 -22.43
C GLU A 96 20.66 4.69 -21.41
N VAL A 97 19.60 4.43 -20.65
CA VAL A 97 19.14 5.31 -19.57
C VAL A 97 19.32 4.59 -18.24
N PHE A 98 20.37 4.96 -17.53
CA PHE A 98 20.72 4.42 -16.21
C PHE A 98 19.99 5.21 -15.12
N MET A 99 19.21 4.50 -14.30
CA MET A 99 18.48 5.09 -13.18
C MET A 99 19.15 4.78 -11.86
N MET A 100 19.33 5.81 -11.05
CA MET A 100 19.97 5.71 -9.73
C MET A 100 19.06 6.32 -8.66
N ALA A 101 19.23 5.83 -7.44
CA ALA A 101 18.69 6.45 -6.25
C ALA A 101 19.68 7.50 -5.75
N GLY A 102 19.22 8.74 -5.61
CA GLY A 102 19.85 9.76 -4.78
C GLY A 102 19.27 9.73 -3.37
N GLU A 103 19.50 10.81 -2.62
CA GLU A 103 18.99 10.94 -1.25
C GLU A 103 17.48 10.70 -1.16
N GLY A 104 17.05 9.99 -0.11
CA GLY A 104 15.64 9.74 0.20
C GLY A 104 14.84 8.91 -0.82
N VAL A 105 15.47 8.31 -1.82
CA VAL A 105 14.89 7.22 -2.62
C VAL A 105 15.34 5.89 -2.03
N GLY A 106 14.37 5.03 -1.71
CA GLY A 106 14.66 3.75 -1.05
C GLY A 106 15.38 2.75 -1.95
N ILE A 107 16.10 1.82 -1.35
CA ILE A 107 16.70 0.65 -1.99
C ILE A 107 15.93 -0.60 -1.57
N VAL A 108 15.64 -1.46 -2.53
CA VAL A 108 14.98 -2.75 -2.27
C VAL A 108 15.98 -3.73 -1.65
N THR A 109 15.64 -4.30 -0.49
CA THR A 109 16.45 -5.24 0.28
C THR A 109 15.81 -6.62 0.39
N LYS A 110 14.49 -6.74 0.13
CA LYS A 110 13.75 -8.00 0.15
C LYS A 110 13.24 -8.37 -1.25
N PRO A 111 13.13 -9.67 -1.59
CA PRO A 111 12.56 -10.11 -2.86
C PRO A 111 11.03 -9.94 -2.88
N GLY A 112 10.42 -10.16 -4.03
CA GLY A 112 8.96 -10.18 -4.19
C GLY A 112 8.32 -8.86 -4.63
N LEU A 113 9.08 -7.76 -4.64
CA LEU A 113 8.65 -6.53 -5.30
C LEU A 113 8.89 -6.58 -6.81
N GLU A 114 8.20 -5.72 -7.57
CA GLU A 114 8.43 -5.55 -9.01
C GLU A 114 9.85 -5.05 -9.34
N VAL A 115 10.52 -4.47 -8.34
CA VAL A 115 11.89 -3.99 -8.41
C VAL A 115 12.78 -4.99 -7.69
N GLY A 116 13.85 -5.44 -8.36
CA GLY A 116 14.78 -6.42 -7.80
C GLY A 116 15.61 -5.89 -6.62
N VAL A 117 16.12 -6.81 -5.81
CA VAL A 117 17.00 -6.52 -4.66
C VAL A 117 18.26 -5.76 -5.11
N GLY A 118 18.69 -4.81 -4.28
CA GLY A 118 19.83 -3.91 -4.52
C GLY A 118 19.53 -2.79 -5.51
N LYS A 119 18.29 -2.68 -6.04
CA LYS A 119 17.92 -1.64 -7.00
C LYS A 119 17.16 -0.48 -6.33
N PRO A 120 17.23 0.73 -6.91
CA PRO A 120 16.38 1.86 -6.53
C PRO A 120 14.90 1.49 -6.60
N ALA A 121 14.14 1.82 -5.55
CA ALA A 121 12.70 1.62 -5.41
C ALA A 121 11.89 2.55 -6.34
N ILE A 122 12.17 2.45 -7.63
CA ILE A 122 11.49 3.14 -8.73
C ILE A 122 10.74 2.05 -9.50
N ASN A 123 9.42 2.03 -9.39
CA ASN A 123 8.58 0.98 -10.00
C ASN A 123 8.63 1.02 -11.53
N PRO A 124 8.26 -0.08 -12.22
CA PRO A 124 8.36 -0.19 -13.68
C PRO A 124 7.73 0.98 -14.46
N VAL A 125 6.48 1.34 -14.13
CA VAL A 125 5.78 2.43 -14.82
C VAL A 125 6.49 3.79 -14.65
N PRO A 126 6.87 4.24 -13.44
CA PRO A 126 7.72 5.42 -13.30
C PRO A 126 9.05 5.36 -14.07
N ARG A 127 9.69 4.18 -14.15
CA ARG A 127 10.91 4.02 -14.95
C ARG A 127 10.62 4.28 -16.42
N GLU A 128 9.56 3.71 -16.96
CA GLU A 128 9.14 3.93 -18.35
C GLU A 128 8.83 5.41 -18.62
N MET A 129 8.09 6.05 -17.71
CA MET A 129 7.77 7.47 -17.80
C MET A 129 9.04 8.34 -17.83
N ILE A 130 10.00 8.09 -16.94
CA ILE A 130 11.28 8.81 -16.90
C ILE A 130 12.05 8.60 -18.21
N ARG A 131 12.16 7.36 -18.72
CA ARG A 131 12.86 7.07 -19.98
C ARG A 131 12.23 7.79 -21.16
N ALA A 132 10.91 7.72 -21.28
CA ALA A 132 10.18 8.40 -22.35
C ALA A 132 10.42 9.90 -22.29
N ALA A 133 10.34 10.48 -21.09
CA ALA A 133 10.45 11.92 -20.89
C ALA A 133 11.86 12.47 -21.23
N VAL A 134 12.94 11.76 -20.86
CA VAL A 134 14.31 12.20 -21.21
C VAL A 134 14.64 11.94 -22.68
N ARG A 135 14.12 10.85 -23.27
CA ARG A 135 14.32 10.52 -24.68
C ARG A 135 13.59 11.48 -25.62
N GLU A 136 12.41 11.97 -25.22
CA GLU A 136 11.67 12.98 -25.97
C GLU A 136 12.53 14.23 -26.20
N VAL A 137 13.20 14.72 -25.16
CA VAL A 137 14.09 15.90 -25.24
C VAL A 137 15.32 15.61 -26.12
N LEU A 138 15.92 14.43 -25.97
CA LEU A 138 17.09 14.03 -26.77
C LEU A 138 16.76 13.90 -28.26
N GLY A 139 15.61 13.29 -28.59
CA GLY A 139 15.17 13.10 -29.98
C GLY A 139 14.88 14.40 -30.71
N SER A 140 14.52 15.47 -29.99
CA SER A 140 14.36 16.82 -30.55
C SER A 140 15.67 17.58 -30.76
N SER A 141 16.82 16.99 -30.42
CA SER A 141 18.14 17.66 -30.45
C SER A 141 19.13 16.95 -31.39
N PRO A 142 19.30 17.42 -32.64
CA PRO A 142 20.21 16.82 -33.61
C PRO A 142 21.67 16.80 -33.12
N GLY A 143 22.43 15.74 -33.46
CA GLY A 143 23.88 15.66 -33.23
C GLY A 143 24.34 15.15 -31.86
N ARG A 144 23.43 14.67 -31.00
CA ARG A 144 23.76 14.07 -29.68
C ARG A 144 23.44 12.58 -29.58
N GLN A 145 23.43 11.90 -30.71
CA GLN A 145 23.27 10.45 -30.80
C GLN A 145 24.59 9.80 -30.31
N SER A 146 24.51 8.71 -29.52
CA SER A 146 25.64 8.00 -28.88
C SER A 146 26.12 8.56 -27.53
N LYS A 147 25.19 8.90 -26.64
CA LYS A 147 25.49 9.21 -25.24
C LYS A 147 24.64 8.37 -24.30
N ASP A 148 25.26 7.87 -23.24
CA ASP A 148 24.54 7.24 -22.14
C ASP A 148 23.99 8.32 -21.20
N LEU A 149 22.73 8.16 -20.81
CA LEU A 149 22.03 9.08 -19.93
C LEU A 149 21.97 8.51 -18.53
N PHE A 150 22.41 9.31 -17.58
CA PHE A 150 22.32 8.98 -16.17
C PHE A 150 21.26 9.88 -15.52
N VAL A 151 20.30 9.24 -14.84
CA VAL A 151 19.19 9.90 -14.15
C VAL A 151 19.19 9.46 -12.70
N GLU A 152 19.60 10.34 -11.80
CA GLU A 152 19.51 10.14 -10.36
C GLU A 152 18.24 10.81 -9.84
N ILE A 153 17.31 10.03 -9.27
CA ILE A 153 16.09 10.57 -8.64
C ILE A 153 16.36 10.75 -7.15
N PHE A 154 15.97 11.90 -6.60
CA PHE A 154 16.15 12.20 -5.19
C PHE A 154 14.91 12.85 -4.58
N VAL A 155 14.77 12.70 -3.27
CA VAL A 155 13.67 13.23 -2.45
C VAL A 155 14.31 13.68 -1.13
N PRO A 156 14.60 14.99 -0.93
CA PRO A 156 15.38 15.44 0.22
C PRO A 156 14.81 14.98 1.58
N GLU A 157 13.49 15.01 1.75
CA GLU A 157 12.80 14.56 2.97
C GLU A 157 12.41 13.07 2.92
N GLY A 158 12.84 12.33 1.91
CA GLY A 158 12.37 10.98 1.62
C GLY A 158 12.65 9.98 2.73
N VAL A 159 13.78 10.12 3.45
CA VAL A 159 14.10 9.27 4.62
C VAL A 159 13.06 9.46 5.73
N GLU A 160 12.72 10.70 6.06
CA GLU A 160 11.76 11.01 7.13
C GLU A 160 10.33 10.66 6.73
N ILE A 161 9.96 10.89 5.48
CA ILE A 161 8.65 10.49 4.96
C ILE A 161 8.52 8.96 5.00
N ALA A 162 9.57 8.22 4.64
CA ALA A 162 9.54 6.76 4.60
C ALA A 162 9.19 6.13 5.97
N LYS A 163 9.58 6.76 7.08
CA LYS A 163 9.21 6.30 8.46
C LYS A 163 7.70 6.26 8.70
N LYS A 164 6.92 6.99 7.90
CA LYS A 164 5.44 7.04 7.97
C LYS A 164 4.77 6.15 6.91
N THR A 165 5.55 5.33 6.19
CA THR A 165 5.05 4.44 5.13
C THR A 165 5.20 2.97 5.53
N MET A 166 4.72 2.07 4.67
CA MET A 166 4.92 0.62 4.80
C MET A 166 6.24 0.14 4.16
N ASN A 167 7.11 1.06 3.71
CA ASN A 167 8.30 0.72 2.93
C ASN A 167 9.27 -0.19 3.67
N ALA A 168 9.61 0.12 4.93
CA ALA A 168 10.56 -0.69 5.70
C ALA A 168 10.13 -2.17 5.76
N ARG A 169 8.82 -2.41 5.91
CA ARG A 169 8.23 -3.75 5.96
C ARG A 169 8.36 -4.49 4.64
N LEU A 170 8.13 -3.79 3.53
CA LEU A 170 8.32 -4.30 2.18
C LEU A 170 9.81 -4.49 1.82
N GLY A 171 10.74 -4.20 2.73
CA GLY A 171 12.17 -4.26 2.46
C GLY A 171 12.62 -3.10 1.58
N ILE A 172 12.10 -1.90 1.80
CA ILE A 172 12.54 -0.68 1.12
C ILE A 172 13.15 0.24 2.17
N VAL A 173 14.48 0.41 2.11
CA VAL A 173 15.28 1.07 3.15
C VAL A 173 15.93 2.34 2.60
N GLY A 174 16.08 3.36 3.44
CA GLY A 174 16.79 4.60 3.09
C GLY A 174 15.97 5.64 2.33
N GLY A 175 14.66 5.41 2.13
CA GLY A 175 13.82 6.39 1.44
C GLY A 175 12.44 5.90 1.01
N ILE A 176 11.71 6.76 0.31
CA ILE A 176 10.40 6.45 -0.26
C ILE A 176 10.53 5.71 -1.59
N SER A 177 9.42 5.13 -2.03
CA SER A 177 9.29 4.54 -3.36
C SER A 177 8.80 5.57 -4.36
N ILE A 178 9.38 5.56 -5.56
CA ILE A 178 8.90 6.30 -6.72
C ILE A 178 7.94 5.38 -7.47
N LEU A 179 6.63 5.64 -7.33
CA LEU A 179 5.56 4.74 -7.73
C LEU A 179 4.40 5.48 -8.40
N GLY A 180 3.47 4.71 -8.96
CA GLY A 180 2.26 5.19 -9.62
C GLY A 180 2.04 4.52 -10.97
N THR A 181 0.90 3.86 -11.13
CA THR A 181 0.58 3.08 -12.35
C THR A 181 -0.11 3.92 -13.44
N THR A 182 -0.82 4.97 -13.04
CA THR A 182 -1.56 5.85 -13.98
C THR A 182 -0.95 7.24 -14.10
N GLY A 183 0.04 7.56 -13.26
CA GLY A 183 0.57 8.91 -13.09
C GLY A 183 -0.32 9.87 -12.29
N ILE A 184 -1.55 9.47 -11.94
CA ILE A 184 -2.52 10.27 -11.20
C ILE A 184 -2.78 9.69 -9.81
N VAL A 185 -2.91 10.57 -8.81
CA VAL A 185 -3.40 10.24 -7.47
C VAL A 185 -4.89 10.57 -7.40
N ARG A 186 -5.71 9.55 -7.11
CA ARG A 186 -7.14 9.70 -6.87
C ARG A 186 -7.41 9.63 -5.36
N PRO A 187 -8.08 10.63 -4.77
CA PRO A 187 -8.38 10.65 -3.34
C PRO A 187 -9.11 9.39 -2.87
N LEU A 188 -8.63 8.82 -1.76
CA LEU A 188 -9.23 7.66 -1.07
C LEU A 188 -9.33 6.42 -1.98
N SER A 189 -8.34 6.21 -2.85
CA SER A 189 -8.34 5.11 -3.80
C SER A 189 -8.17 3.75 -3.11
N HIS A 190 -9.19 2.90 -3.25
CA HIS A 190 -9.13 1.50 -2.81
C HIS A 190 -8.04 0.70 -3.52
N GLU A 191 -7.66 1.10 -4.74
CA GLU A 191 -6.65 0.40 -5.55
C GLU A 191 -5.25 0.53 -4.96
N ALA A 192 -4.90 1.69 -4.41
CA ALA A 192 -3.60 1.94 -3.79
C ALA A 192 -3.38 1.07 -2.54
N TYR A 193 -4.43 0.95 -1.71
CA TYR A 193 -4.37 0.08 -0.53
C TYR A 193 -4.24 -1.39 -0.91
N ARG A 194 -5.01 -1.86 -1.91
CA ARG A 194 -4.90 -3.23 -2.44
C ARG A 194 -3.52 -3.52 -3.05
N ALA A 195 -2.89 -2.54 -3.71
CA ALA A 195 -1.54 -2.70 -4.23
C ALA A 195 -0.51 -2.90 -3.10
N THR A 196 -0.69 -2.21 -1.97
CA THR A 196 0.14 -2.38 -0.77
C THR A 196 -0.01 -3.78 -0.19
N ILE A 197 -1.24 -4.29 -0.07
CA ILE A 197 -1.51 -5.67 0.37
C ILE A 197 -0.83 -6.68 -0.56
N ARG A 198 -1.00 -6.54 -1.89
CA ARG A 198 -0.35 -7.45 -2.86
C ARG A 198 1.16 -7.46 -2.74
N SER A 199 1.76 -6.29 -2.52
CA SER A 199 3.21 -6.17 -2.36
C SER A 199 3.68 -6.87 -1.08
N ALA A 200 2.96 -6.72 0.03
CA ALA A 200 3.29 -7.38 1.28
C ALA A 200 3.18 -8.91 1.17
N LEU A 201 2.09 -9.41 0.58
CA LEU A 201 1.94 -10.85 0.29
C LEU A 201 3.06 -11.36 -0.63
N SER A 202 3.45 -10.57 -1.64
CA SER A 202 4.46 -10.99 -2.61
C SER A 202 5.85 -11.08 -1.96
N VAL A 203 6.17 -10.14 -1.06
CA VAL A 203 7.37 -10.19 -0.23
C VAL A 203 7.33 -11.40 0.70
N ALA A 204 6.21 -11.66 1.37
CA ALA A 204 6.05 -12.83 2.24
C ALA A 204 6.28 -14.14 1.47
N ARG A 205 5.67 -14.28 0.29
CA ARG A 205 5.86 -15.48 -0.53
C ARG A 205 7.30 -15.62 -1.03
N ALA A 206 7.90 -14.53 -1.50
CA ALA A 206 9.26 -14.54 -2.05
C ALA A 206 10.34 -14.75 -0.98
N THR A 207 10.02 -14.51 0.29
CA THR A 207 10.88 -14.85 1.44
C THR A 207 10.72 -16.31 1.91
N GLY A 208 9.92 -17.11 1.20
CA GLY A 208 9.77 -18.55 1.43
C GLY A 208 8.58 -18.92 2.33
N LEU A 209 7.77 -17.95 2.74
CA LEU A 209 6.62 -18.22 3.59
C LEU A 209 5.50 -18.95 2.82
N ARG A 210 4.80 -19.80 3.55
CA ARG A 210 3.52 -20.43 3.15
C ARG A 210 2.37 -19.97 4.03
N ASN A 211 2.68 -19.60 5.26
CA ASN A 211 1.76 -19.06 6.23
C ASN A 211 1.75 -17.54 6.26
N ILE A 212 0.56 -16.98 6.47
CA ILE A 212 0.36 -15.53 6.62
C ILE A 212 -0.65 -15.23 7.73
N VAL A 213 -0.40 -14.15 8.45
CA VAL A 213 -1.29 -13.61 9.49
C VAL A 213 -1.86 -12.29 8.98
N LEU A 214 -3.14 -12.30 8.61
CA LEU A 214 -3.87 -11.14 8.14
C LEU A 214 -4.44 -10.37 9.32
N THR A 215 -4.04 -9.10 9.45
CA THR A 215 -4.37 -8.26 10.59
C THR A 215 -5.16 -7.02 10.17
N THR A 216 -6.03 -6.52 11.03
CA THR A 216 -6.91 -5.38 10.69
C THR A 216 -6.26 -4.02 10.90
N GLY A 217 -5.04 -3.97 11.45
CA GLY A 217 -4.24 -2.77 11.60
C GLY A 217 -3.14 -2.93 12.64
N ARG A 218 -2.39 -1.86 12.91
CA ARG A 218 -1.21 -1.85 13.79
C ARG A 218 -1.42 -2.50 15.16
N ARG A 219 -2.59 -2.32 15.78
CA ARG A 219 -2.85 -2.86 17.11
C ARG A 219 -3.08 -4.37 17.10
N SER A 220 -3.92 -4.87 16.19
CA SER A 220 -4.15 -6.32 16.05
C SER A 220 -2.89 -7.03 15.57
N GLU A 221 -2.07 -6.37 14.75
CA GLU A 221 -0.77 -6.90 14.36
C GLU A 221 0.20 -7.04 15.51
N ARG A 222 0.33 -6.02 16.37
CA ARG A 222 1.20 -6.11 17.55
C ARG A 222 0.80 -7.28 18.46
N PHE A 223 -0.50 -7.49 18.66
CA PHE A 223 -0.99 -8.62 19.45
C PHE A 223 -0.73 -9.96 18.77
N ALA A 224 -0.94 -10.02 17.44
CA ALA A 224 -0.62 -11.20 16.66
C ALA A 224 0.88 -11.54 16.68
N GLN A 225 1.76 -10.54 16.62
CA GLN A 225 3.22 -10.73 16.70
C GLN A 225 3.67 -11.24 18.07
N ALA A 226 3.00 -10.80 19.14
CA ALA A 226 3.27 -11.32 20.48
C ALA A 226 2.82 -12.79 20.61
N LEU A 227 1.69 -13.14 19.98
CA LEU A 227 1.11 -14.48 20.02
C LEU A 227 1.89 -15.47 19.14
N PHE A 228 2.23 -15.07 17.91
CA PHE A 228 2.95 -15.87 16.92
C PHE A 228 4.40 -15.39 16.81
N ASN A 229 5.13 -15.36 17.93
CA ASN A 229 6.44 -14.73 18.04
C ASN A 229 7.57 -15.44 17.26
N GLU A 230 7.35 -16.70 16.86
CA GLU A 230 8.28 -17.45 16.00
C GLU A 230 8.17 -17.04 14.52
N ASN A 231 7.06 -16.41 14.12
CA ASN A 231 6.87 -15.96 12.75
C ASN A 231 7.67 -14.68 12.49
N PRO A 232 8.32 -14.56 11.31
CA PRO A 232 9.01 -13.35 10.92
C PRO A 232 8.03 -12.20 10.63
N GLU A 233 8.52 -10.96 10.59
CA GLU A 233 7.69 -9.76 10.39
C GLU A 233 6.89 -9.82 9.09
N GLU A 234 7.46 -10.40 8.03
CA GLU A 234 6.85 -10.58 6.71
C GLU A 234 5.62 -11.48 6.73
N ALA A 235 5.49 -12.34 7.74
CA ALA A 235 4.30 -13.17 7.91
C ALA A 235 3.06 -12.33 8.25
N PHE A 236 3.22 -11.10 8.74
CA PHE A 236 2.12 -10.26 9.18
C PHE A 236 1.77 -9.23 8.10
N VAL A 237 0.50 -9.20 7.67
CA VAL A 237 0.00 -8.30 6.63
C VAL A 237 -1.21 -7.52 7.12
N GLN A 238 -1.10 -6.19 7.15
CA GLN A 238 -2.22 -5.30 7.50
C GLN A 238 -3.20 -5.17 6.33
N ILE A 239 -4.34 -5.83 6.46
CA ILE A 239 -5.39 -5.85 5.43
C ILE A 239 -6.41 -4.73 5.60
N GLY A 240 -6.40 -4.03 6.74
CA GLY A 240 -7.37 -2.98 7.04
C GLY A 240 -8.80 -3.49 6.90
N ASP A 241 -9.52 -2.96 5.92
CA ASP A 241 -10.89 -3.34 5.62
C ASP A 241 -11.06 -4.37 4.49
N TYR A 242 -9.97 -4.75 3.82
CA TYR A 242 -9.98 -5.48 2.56
C TYR A 242 -9.91 -7.00 2.75
N PHE A 243 -10.73 -7.54 3.65
CA PHE A 243 -10.71 -8.96 4.03
C PHE A 243 -10.82 -9.90 2.81
N GLY A 244 -11.90 -9.80 2.03
CA GLY A 244 -12.15 -10.77 0.96
C GLY A 244 -11.06 -10.69 -0.12
N PHE A 245 -10.68 -9.48 -0.49
CA PHE A 245 -9.56 -9.26 -1.40
C PHE A 245 -8.25 -9.89 -0.89
N SER A 246 -7.97 -9.77 0.41
CA SER A 246 -6.70 -10.23 0.98
C SER A 246 -6.63 -11.75 1.06
N VAL A 247 -7.74 -12.42 1.39
CA VAL A 247 -7.82 -13.89 1.34
C VAL A 247 -7.60 -14.38 -0.08
N GLU A 248 -8.36 -13.86 -1.05
CA GLU A 248 -8.22 -14.24 -2.46
C GLU A 248 -6.82 -13.94 -3.02
N ALA A 249 -6.22 -12.80 -2.64
CA ALA A 249 -4.88 -12.44 -3.07
C ALA A 249 -3.81 -13.35 -2.44
N SER A 250 -4.00 -13.80 -1.20
CA SER A 250 -3.08 -14.74 -0.53
C SER A 250 -3.06 -16.08 -1.28
N ILE A 251 -4.25 -16.62 -1.60
CA ILE A 251 -4.37 -17.88 -2.35
C ILE A 251 -3.75 -17.77 -3.74
N LYS A 252 -4.02 -16.67 -4.46
CA LYS A 252 -3.41 -16.44 -5.79
C LYS A 252 -1.88 -16.41 -5.77
N GLN A 253 -1.27 -16.13 -4.63
CA GLN A 253 0.19 -16.14 -4.45
C GLN A 253 0.73 -17.44 -3.84
N GLY A 254 -0.13 -18.43 -3.58
CA GLY A 254 0.27 -19.70 -2.98
C GLY A 254 0.57 -19.60 -1.47
N LEU A 255 -0.02 -18.61 -0.78
CA LEU A 255 -0.04 -18.51 0.68
C LEU A 255 -1.31 -19.18 1.19
N GLU A 256 -1.23 -20.49 1.41
CA GLU A 256 -2.39 -21.36 1.65
C GLU A 256 -2.70 -21.54 3.14
N ASP A 257 -1.79 -21.17 4.05
CA ASP A 257 -1.99 -21.24 5.50
C ASP A 257 -2.29 -19.84 6.07
N ILE A 258 -3.58 -19.49 6.15
CA ILE A 258 -4.03 -18.13 6.52
C ILE A 258 -4.53 -18.10 7.96
N VAL A 259 -4.01 -17.18 8.76
CA VAL A 259 -4.55 -16.84 10.10
C VAL A 259 -5.17 -15.45 10.07
N LEU A 260 -6.43 -15.34 10.48
CA LEU A 260 -7.09 -14.05 10.68
C LEU A 260 -6.92 -13.57 12.12
N ALA A 261 -6.15 -12.51 12.34
CA ALA A 261 -5.94 -11.92 13.66
C ALA A 261 -6.68 -10.58 13.78
N VAL A 262 -7.87 -10.59 14.40
CA VAL A 262 -8.82 -9.48 14.31
C VAL A 262 -9.45 -9.14 15.66
N PHE A 263 -9.98 -7.91 15.79
CA PHE A 263 -10.84 -7.55 16.93
C PHE A 263 -12.27 -8.03 16.71
N PHE A 264 -13.00 -8.25 17.80
CA PHE A 264 -14.40 -8.75 17.80
C PHE A 264 -15.33 -8.03 16.79
N GLY A 265 -15.29 -6.70 16.73
CA GLY A 265 -16.13 -5.94 15.78
C GLY A 265 -15.84 -6.22 14.31
N LYS A 266 -14.59 -6.60 13.97
CA LYS A 266 -14.22 -7.02 12.61
C LYS A 266 -14.59 -8.48 12.37
N ALA A 267 -14.43 -9.34 13.38
CA ALA A 267 -14.86 -10.73 13.33
C ALA A 267 -16.35 -10.87 13.01
N ILE A 268 -17.24 -10.07 13.64
CA ILE A 268 -18.68 -10.06 13.35
C ILE A 268 -18.96 -9.75 11.87
N LYS A 269 -18.26 -8.77 11.30
CA LYS A 269 -18.44 -8.38 9.90
C LYS A 269 -17.97 -9.45 8.93
N ILE A 270 -16.84 -10.08 9.23
CA ILE A 270 -16.31 -11.20 8.44
C ILE A 270 -17.27 -12.39 8.55
N ALA A 271 -17.76 -12.70 9.75
CA ALA A 271 -18.74 -13.76 10.00
C ALA A 271 -20.06 -13.59 9.22
N GLN A 272 -20.37 -12.37 8.75
CA GLN A 272 -21.55 -12.06 7.93
C GLN A 272 -21.31 -12.25 6.42
N GLY A 273 -20.10 -12.63 6.00
CA GLY A 273 -19.78 -12.82 4.59
C GLY A 273 -19.41 -11.53 3.85
N PHE A 274 -19.15 -10.42 4.56
CA PHE A 274 -18.77 -9.18 3.89
C PHE A 274 -17.36 -9.23 3.32
N HIS A 275 -17.21 -9.00 2.01
CA HIS A 275 -15.91 -8.88 1.35
C HIS A 275 -15.10 -7.64 1.79
N TYR A 276 -15.77 -6.59 2.28
CA TYR A 276 -15.16 -5.39 2.88
C TYR A 276 -15.69 -5.19 4.30
N THR A 277 -14.81 -4.90 5.26
CA THR A 277 -15.22 -4.63 6.64
C THR A 277 -15.51 -3.15 6.92
N HIS A 278 -15.38 -2.29 5.90
CA HIS A 278 -15.87 -0.91 5.87
C HIS A 278 -17.21 -0.85 5.14
N ALA A 279 -18.22 -0.26 5.79
CA ALA A 279 -19.53 0.06 5.21
C ALA A 279 -20.48 -1.10 4.85
N ALA A 280 -21.15 -1.64 5.87
CA ALA A 280 -22.60 -1.91 5.85
C ALA A 280 -23.11 -1.93 7.31
N LYS A 281 -24.06 -1.03 7.60
CA LYS A 281 -24.83 -0.75 8.84
C LYS A 281 -24.40 -1.50 10.13
N ALA A 282 -23.84 -0.77 11.11
CA ALA A 282 -23.56 -1.29 12.45
C ALA A 282 -24.78 -1.99 13.10
N GLN A 283 -25.99 -1.49 12.80
CA GLN A 283 -27.25 -2.08 13.20
C GLN A 283 -27.46 -3.51 12.66
N MET A 284 -27.14 -3.77 11.38
CA MET A 284 -27.19 -5.13 10.83
C MET A 284 -26.18 -6.05 11.51
N SER A 285 -25.04 -5.50 11.95
CA SER A 285 -24.07 -6.27 12.71
C SER A 285 -24.61 -6.72 14.07
N MET A 286 -25.31 -5.83 14.78
CA MET A 286 -25.90 -6.13 16.09
C MET A 286 -27.13 -7.05 15.99
N GLU A 287 -27.98 -6.88 14.97
CA GLU A 287 -29.13 -7.76 14.72
C GLU A 287 -28.70 -9.23 14.50
N ARG A 288 -27.68 -9.43 13.67
CA ARG A 288 -27.11 -10.77 13.44
C ARG A 288 -26.47 -11.35 14.69
N LEU A 289 -25.70 -10.54 15.43
CA LEU A 289 -25.09 -10.99 16.68
C LEU A 289 -26.15 -11.38 17.73
N ALA A 290 -27.25 -10.61 17.81
CA ALA A 290 -28.38 -10.93 18.68
C ALA A 290 -29.03 -12.27 18.32
N GLY A 291 -29.20 -12.54 17.02
CA GLY A 291 -29.69 -13.83 16.53
C GLY A 291 -28.77 -14.99 16.97
N TRP A 292 -27.46 -14.89 16.69
CA TRP A 292 -26.49 -15.88 17.13
C TRP A 292 -26.42 -16.04 18.65
N THR A 293 -26.62 -14.96 19.40
CA THR A 293 -26.67 -15.01 20.87
C THR A 293 -27.88 -15.80 21.33
N LEU A 294 -29.07 -15.51 20.78
CA LEU A 294 -30.29 -16.25 21.12
C LEU A 294 -30.15 -17.74 20.80
N GLU A 295 -29.62 -18.07 19.62
CA GLU A 295 -29.39 -19.46 19.20
C GLU A 295 -28.40 -20.18 20.12
N ALA A 296 -27.33 -19.50 20.56
CA ALA A 296 -26.27 -20.10 21.37
C ALA A 296 -26.62 -20.22 22.86
N THR A 297 -27.51 -19.36 23.37
CA THR A 297 -27.74 -19.22 24.83
C THR A 297 -29.19 -19.46 25.25
N GLY A 298 -30.16 -19.30 24.35
CA GLY A 298 -31.59 -19.27 24.69
C GLY A 298 -32.06 -17.98 25.38
N GLU A 299 -31.16 -17.04 25.68
CA GLU A 299 -31.43 -15.86 26.49
C GLU A 299 -32.01 -14.69 25.67
N SER A 300 -33.33 -14.63 25.57
CA SER A 300 -34.04 -13.56 24.83
C SER A 300 -33.81 -12.15 25.40
N GLY A 301 -33.56 -12.03 26.71
CA GLY A 301 -33.21 -10.76 27.35
C GLY A 301 -31.86 -10.23 26.86
N LEU A 302 -30.83 -11.08 26.91
CA LEU A 302 -29.49 -10.77 26.44
C LEU A 302 -29.47 -10.44 24.93
N ALA A 303 -30.17 -11.22 24.11
CA ALA A 303 -30.25 -10.97 22.68
C ALA A 303 -30.85 -9.59 22.36
N ARG A 304 -31.87 -9.14 23.10
CA ARG A 304 -32.42 -7.77 22.96
C ARG A 304 -31.39 -6.70 23.34
N GLN A 305 -30.70 -6.87 24.47
CA GLN A 305 -29.66 -5.92 24.90
C GLN A 305 -28.53 -5.79 23.86
N ILE A 306 -28.13 -6.91 23.25
CA ILE A 306 -27.12 -6.91 22.19
C ILE A 306 -27.63 -6.20 20.93
N ARG A 307 -28.88 -6.46 20.52
CA ARG A 307 -29.49 -5.81 19.35
C ARG A 307 -29.53 -4.29 19.52
N ASP A 308 -29.79 -3.82 20.73
CA ASP A 308 -29.91 -2.41 21.08
C ASP A 308 -28.54 -1.77 21.42
N ALA A 309 -27.45 -2.54 21.38
CA ALA A 309 -26.10 -2.03 21.62
C ALA A 309 -25.66 -1.11 20.47
N ASN A 310 -25.04 0.02 20.82
CA ASN A 310 -24.57 0.99 19.82
C ASN A 310 -23.26 0.56 19.16
N THR A 311 -22.49 -0.30 19.83
CA THR A 311 -21.16 -0.70 19.36
C THR A 311 -20.89 -2.18 19.63
N ALA A 312 -20.04 -2.78 18.79
CA ALA A 312 -19.50 -4.12 19.05
C ALA A 312 -18.74 -4.21 20.38
N ARG A 313 -18.18 -3.09 20.88
CA ARG A 313 -17.53 -3.03 22.20
C ARG A 313 -18.52 -3.23 23.33
N GLN A 314 -19.65 -2.52 23.27
CA GLN A 314 -20.72 -2.65 24.24
C GLN A 314 -21.28 -4.08 24.21
N ALA A 315 -21.59 -4.61 23.02
CA ALA A 315 -22.08 -5.98 22.88
C ALA A 315 -21.08 -7.01 23.41
N LEU A 316 -19.78 -6.84 23.16
CA LEU A 316 -18.74 -7.71 23.69
C LEU A 316 -18.72 -7.70 25.24
N GLY A 317 -18.91 -6.52 25.84
CA GLY A 317 -18.96 -6.38 27.30
C GLY A 317 -20.07 -7.21 27.95
N LEU A 318 -21.18 -7.44 27.25
CA LEU A 318 -22.31 -8.25 27.72
C LEU A 318 -22.06 -9.76 27.63
N VAL A 319 -21.13 -10.21 26.76
CA VAL A 319 -20.97 -11.65 26.48
C VAL A 319 -19.61 -12.22 26.87
N ARG A 320 -18.55 -11.41 26.95
CA ARG A 320 -17.18 -11.92 27.02
C ARG A 320 -16.88 -12.80 28.24
N ASN A 321 -17.51 -12.52 29.39
CA ASN A 321 -17.26 -13.23 30.65
C ASN A 321 -18.32 -14.31 30.88
N ASP A 322 -19.58 -13.94 30.76
CA ASP A 322 -20.71 -14.80 31.16
C ASP A 322 -21.19 -15.71 30.02
N TYR A 323 -20.89 -15.36 28.76
CA TYR A 323 -21.36 -16.06 27.57
C TYR A 323 -20.27 -16.27 26.50
N PRO A 324 -19.11 -16.89 26.83
CA PRO A 324 -18.00 -17.09 25.89
C PRO A 324 -18.37 -17.94 24.66
N ALA A 325 -19.43 -18.75 24.76
CA ALA A 325 -20.00 -19.48 23.64
C ALA A 325 -20.42 -18.57 22.48
N VAL A 326 -20.90 -17.35 22.76
CA VAL A 326 -21.28 -16.37 21.72
C VAL A 326 -20.06 -15.95 20.91
N VAL A 327 -18.92 -15.68 21.57
CA VAL A 327 -17.67 -15.35 20.88
C VAL A 327 -17.17 -16.53 20.05
N SER A 328 -17.33 -17.76 20.56
CA SER A 328 -17.01 -18.98 19.83
C SER A 328 -17.85 -19.16 18.56
N VAL A 329 -19.15 -18.82 18.60
CA VAL A 329 -20.02 -18.81 17.42
C VAL A 329 -19.52 -17.79 16.39
N VAL A 330 -19.21 -16.56 16.82
CA VAL A 330 -18.64 -15.54 15.92
C VAL A 330 -17.35 -16.02 15.27
N GLY A 331 -16.45 -16.64 16.04
CA GLY A 331 -15.21 -17.25 15.53
C GLY A 331 -15.47 -18.33 14.49
N LYS A 332 -16.37 -19.27 14.76
CA LYS A 332 -16.75 -20.32 13.81
C LYS A 332 -17.32 -19.76 12.51
N MET A 333 -18.21 -18.77 12.58
CA MET A 333 -18.81 -18.13 11.41
C MET A 333 -17.79 -17.30 10.62
N MET A 334 -16.87 -16.62 11.30
CA MET A 334 -15.75 -15.92 10.67
C MET A 334 -14.89 -16.90 9.85
N LEU A 335 -14.51 -18.04 10.43
CA LEU A 335 -13.74 -19.07 9.73
C LEU A 335 -14.50 -19.69 8.57
N HIS A 336 -15.81 -19.93 8.73
CA HIS A 336 -16.65 -20.43 7.64
C HIS A 336 -16.63 -19.47 6.44
N SER A 337 -16.84 -18.16 6.68
CA SER A 337 -16.78 -17.16 5.61
C SER A 337 -15.40 -17.11 4.95
N ALA A 338 -14.32 -17.23 5.72
CA ALA A 338 -12.96 -17.18 5.19
C ALA A 338 -12.61 -18.42 4.37
N ARG A 339 -13.04 -19.62 4.80
CA ARG A 339 -12.86 -20.87 4.05
C ARG A 339 -13.62 -20.87 2.73
N ASN A 340 -14.84 -20.31 2.71
CA ASN A 340 -15.61 -20.17 1.47
C ASN A 340 -14.88 -19.33 0.42
N LEU A 341 -14.08 -18.34 0.85
CA LEU A 341 -13.25 -17.52 -0.05
C LEU A 341 -11.91 -18.18 -0.39
N ALA A 342 -11.29 -18.85 0.57
CA ALA A 342 -9.97 -19.46 0.41
C ALA A 342 -9.99 -20.77 -0.41
N GLY A 343 -11.15 -21.43 -0.54
CA GLY A 343 -11.29 -22.72 -1.20
C GLY A 343 -10.84 -23.90 -0.34
N THR A 344 -10.93 -25.11 -0.90
CA THR A 344 -10.78 -26.39 -0.17
C THR A 344 -9.33 -26.80 0.10
N HIS A 345 -8.35 -26.19 -0.58
CA HIS A 345 -6.93 -26.55 -0.47
C HIS A 345 -6.17 -25.74 0.58
N SER A 346 -6.84 -24.82 1.27
CA SER A 346 -6.22 -23.83 2.14
C SER A 346 -6.54 -24.10 3.61
N SER A 347 -5.55 -23.95 4.49
CA SER A 347 -5.77 -23.96 5.93
C SER A 347 -6.17 -22.56 6.39
N VAL A 348 -7.30 -22.44 7.08
CA VAL A 348 -7.76 -21.15 7.61
C VAL A 348 -7.99 -21.24 9.11
N GLY A 349 -7.15 -20.48 9.82
CA GLY A 349 -7.18 -20.23 11.26
C GLY A 349 -7.65 -18.82 11.59
N GLY A 350 -7.90 -18.57 12.87
CA GLY A 350 -8.31 -17.25 13.32
C GLY A 350 -8.19 -17.05 14.82
N VAL A 351 -7.92 -15.80 15.18
CA VAL A 351 -7.80 -15.29 16.53
C VAL A 351 -8.68 -14.05 16.65
N ILE A 352 -9.53 -14.02 17.68
CA ILE A 352 -10.30 -12.84 18.06
C ILE A 352 -9.71 -12.25 19.32
N PHE A 353 -9.24 -11.00 19.23
CA PHE A 353 -8.80 -10.22 20.37
C PHE A 353 -9.93 -9.35 20.94
N ASP A 354 -9.87 -9.12 22.24
CA ASP A 354 -10.51 -7.98 22.87
C ASP A 354 -9.71 -6.68 22.64
N TYR A 355 -10.13 -5.56 23.25
CA TYR A 355 -9.47 -4.26 23.01
C TYR A 355 -8.10 -4.11 23.67
N ASP A 356 -7.82 -4.94 24.67
CA ASP A 356 -6.61 -4.93 25.49
C ASP A 356 -5.59 -5.99 25.03
N GLY A 357 -6.00 -6.87 24.12
CA GLY A 357 -5.16 -7.90 23.48
C GLY A 357 -5.36 -9.30 24.04
N GLN A 358 -6.36 -9.50 24.91
CA GLN A 358 -6.72 -10.83 25.39
C GLN A 358 -7.32 -11.65 24.25
N VAL A 359 -6.88 -12.90 24.13
CA VAL A 359 -7.44 -13.88 23.18
C VAL A 359 -8.80 -14.34 23.70
N LEU A 360 -9.86 -14.08 22.93
CA LEU A 360 -11.23 -14.49 23.23
C LEU A 360 -11.67 -15.73 22.43
N PHE A 361 -11.02 -15.96 21.30
CA PHE A 361 -11.23 -17.13 20.45
C PHE A 361 -9.94 -17.40 19.69
N GLU A 362 -9.62 -18.68 19.54
CA GLU A 362 -8.46 -19.15 18.79
C GLU A 362 -8.79 -20.53 18.19
N SER A 363 -8.41 -20.73 16.92
CA SER A 363 -8.59 -22.00 16.22
C SER A 363 -7.30 -22.64 15.71
N VAL A 364 -6.16 -22.02 16.00
CA VAL A 364 -4.82 -22.50 15.65
C VAL A 364 -4.03 -22.71 16.92
N LYS A 365 -3.11 -23.68 16.92
CA LYS A 365 -2.15 -23.80 18.02
C LYS A 365 -1.06 -22.75 17.80
N THR A 366 -0.81 -21.94 18.82
CA THR A 366 0.26 -20.94 18.88
C THR A 366 1.62 -21.57 18.86
#